data_AF-A0AAV4C591-F1
#
_entry.id   AF-A0AAV4C591-F1
#
_cell.length_a   1.000
_cell.length_b   1.000
_cell.length_c   1.000
_cell.angle_alpha   90.00
_cell.angle_beta   90.00
_cell.angle_gamma   90.00
#
_symmetry.space_group_name_H-M   'P 1'
#
loop_
_entity.id
_entity.type
_entity.pdbx_description
1 polymer ?
#
loop_
_entity_poly.entity_id
_entity_poly.type
_entity_poly.pdbx_seq_one_letter_code
_entity_poly.pdbx_strand_id
1 'polypeptide(L)'
;MVISSKGSAKVANRSPFKIHRELKSILGDQTIEVTKLGCGDLMVELKSNDQAKKLGAIATFLDIRVTVSPHKSLNSSKGVIRSRDLRCCSEEVMVEELSGVTHARRIKVRRGEDKIQTDTVVLTFDSPKQPSRIRAGYLTLDVRPYVPLPMRCYKCQRYGHGKDRCKKPAALCVRCGKGGHVERDCSAVPHCVNCKGDHTAISKTCPKFLEEQAILR
;
A
#
# COMPACT_ATOMS: atom_id res chain seq x y z
N MET A 1 14.41 6.48 -4.34
CA MET A 1 15.26 5.85 -3.29
C MET A 1 15.14 6.63 -1.98
N VAL A 2 15.53 6.04 -0.86
CA VAL A 2 15.57 6.66 0.47
C VAL A 2 17.01 6.68 0.96
N ILE A 3 17.49 7.86 1.34
CA ILE A 3 18.78 8.08 2.00
C ILE A 3 18.52 8.14 3.51
N SER A 4 18.93 7.10 4.22
CA SER A 4 18.73 6.96 5.66
C SER A 4 20.03 7.15 6.43
N SER A 5 20.03 8.01 7.45
CA SER A 5 21.22 8.26 8.27
C SER A 5 21.50 7.11 9.24
N LYS A 6 22.77 6.70 9.35
CA LYS A 6 23.26 5.82 10.41
C LYS A 6 23.70 6.68 11.60
N GLY A 7 22.85 6.79 12.62
CA GLY A 7 23.13 7.50 13.86
C GLY A 7 22.09 8.56 14.24
N SER A 8 22.43 9.42 15.20
CA SER A 8 21.55 10.48 15.70
C SER A 8 21.45 11.68 14.74
N ALA A 9 22.54 12.00 14.03
CA ALA A 9 22.56 13.07 13.04
C ALA A 9 21.68 12.71 11.83
N LYS A 10 20.79 13.63 11.44
CA LYS A 10 19.85 13.43 10.32
C LYS A 10 20.27 14.22 9.09
N VAL A 11 20.28 13.55 7.94
CA VAL A 11 20.54 14.17 6.63
C VAL A 11 19.59 15.33 6.34
N ALA A 12 18.32 15.22 6.74
CA ALA A 12 17.33 16.27 6.54
C ALA A 12 17.49 17.50 7.46
N ASN A 13 18.50 17.53 8.33
CA ASN A 13 18.88 18.71 9.13
C ASN A 13 20.04 19.49 8.48
N ARG A 14 20.61 18.99 7.38
CA ARG A 14 21.59 19.74 6.59
C ARG A 14 20.89 20.82 5.76
N SER A 15 21.66 21.83 5.36
CA SER A 15 21.15 22.93 4.53
C SER A 15 20.53 22.37 3.23
N PRO A 16 19.31 22.79 2.86
CA PRO A 16 18.67 22.37 1.60
C PRO A 16 19.55 22.66 0.37
N PHE A 17 20.30 23.77 0.37
CA PHE A 17 21.21 24.11 -0.72
C PHE A 17 22.42 23.16 -0.82
N LYS A 18 22.94 22.70 0.33
CA LYS A 18 24.01 21.70 0.37
C LYS A 18 23.51 20.34 -0.12
N ILE A 19 22.32 19.93 0.33
CA ILE A 19 21.66 18.69 -0.11
C ILE A 19 21.48 18.71 -1.62
N HIS A 20 20.94 19.81 -2.17
CA HIS A 20 20.72 19.97 -3.60
C HIS A 20 22.02 19.89 -4.41
N ARG A 21 23.07 20.59 -3.98
CA ARG A 21 24.38 20.59 -4.65
C ARG A 21 25.02 19.20 -4.65
N GLU A 22 24.97 18.51 -3.52
CA GLU A 22 25.50 17.14 -3.39
C GLU A 22 24.74 16.16 -4.30
N LEU A 23 23.41 16.24 -4.30
CA LEU A 23 22.59 15.39 -5.18
C LEU A 23 22.85 15.68 -6.66
N LYS A 24 23.02 16.94 -7.06
CA LYS A 24 23.42 17.30 -8.43
C LYS A 24 24.81 16.75 -8.79
N SER A 25 25.76 16.79 -7.87
CA SER A 25 27.10 16.19 -8.07
C SER A 25 27.01 14.69 -8.36
N ILE A 26 26.17 13.96 -7.61
CA ILE A 26 26.01 12.51 -7.75
C ILE A 26 25.16 12.13 -8.97
N LEU A 27 24.04 12.82 -9.19
CA LEU A 27 22.99 12.42 -10.14
C LEU A 27 23.02 13.18 -11.47
N GLY A 28 23.82 14.24 -11.57
CA GLY A 28 23.88 15.16 -12.70
C GLY A 28 22.95 16.37 -12.56
N ASP A 29 23.01 17.28 -13.53
CA ASP A 29 22.36 18.60 -13.45
C ASP A 29 20.84 18.60 -13.76
N GLN A 30 20.18 17.47 -13.54
CA GLN A 30 18.74 17.34 -13.73
C GLN A 30 17.98 17.87 -12.51
N THR A 31 16.73 18.28 -12.72
CA THR A 31 15.79 18.53 -11.61
C THR A 31 15.55 17.24 -10.85
N ILE A 32 15.86 17.25 -9.56
CA ILE A 32 15.74 16.12 -8.64
C ILE A 32 14.65 16.47 -7.62
N GLU A 33 13.61 15.66 -7.55
CA GLU A 33 12.57 15.82 -6.54
C GLU A 33 12.99 15.14 -5.24
N VAL A 34 12.98 15.91 -4.15
CA VAL A 34 13.42 15.46 -2.83
C VAL A 34 12.31 15.74 -1.82
N THR A 35 11.87 14.69 -1.13
CA THR A 35 10.88 14.78 -0.06
C THR A 35 11.53 14.44 1.28
N LYS A 36 11.37 15.33 2.27
CA LYS A 36 11.78 15.06 3.66
C LYS A 36 10.75 14.15 4.33
N LEU A 37 11.22 13.00 4.84
CA LEU A 37 10.38 12.07 5.60
C LEU A 37 10.33 12.49 7.08
N GLY A 38 9.25 12.11 7.77
CA GLY A 38 9.06 12.44 9.20
C GLY A 38 10.14 11.86 10.14
N CYS A 39 10.86 10.81 9.71
CA CYS A 39 11.99 10.23 10.44
C CYS A 39 13.31 11.02 10.29
N GLY A 40 13.34 12.06 9.45
CA GLY A 40 14.54 12.84 9.14
C GLY A 40 15.39 12.29 7.99
N ASP A 41 14.90 11.28 7.28
CA ASP A 41 15.51 10.74 6.06
C ASP A 41 15.04 11.52 4.83
N LEU A 42 15.74 11.34 3.70
CA LEU A 42 15.40 11.98 2.43
C LEU A 42 14.94 10.93 1.42
N MET A 43 13.76 11.12 0.85
CA MET A 43 13.30 10.38 -0.32
C MET A 43 13.65 11.16 -1.57
N VAL A 44 14.27 10.50 -2.53
CA VAL A 44 14.72 11.09 -3.80
C VAL A 44 14.05 10.32 -4.94
N GLU A 45 13.32 11.02 -5.80
CA GLU A 45 12.77 10.45 -7.02
C GLU A 45 13.84 10.40 -8.11
N LEU A 46 13.97 9.23 -8.75
CA LEU A 46 15.02 8.97 -9.74
C LEU A 46 14.37 8.65 -11.08
N LYS A 47 14.98 9.13 -12.16
CA LYS A 47 14.48 8.99 -13.53
C LYS A 47 15.13 7.84 -14.29
N SER A 48 16.24 7.29 -13.78
CA SER A 48 16.96 6.19 -14.42
C SER A 48 17.57 5.21 -13.43
N ASN A 49 17.81 3.99 -13.91
CA ASN A 49 18.54 2.97 -13.14
C ASN A 49 19.99 3.37 -12.87
N ASP A 50 20.62 4.16 -13.75
CA ASP A 50 21.99 4.64 -13.52
C ASP A 50 22.06 5.61 -12.35
N GLN A 51 21.06 6.48 -12.20
CA GLN A 51 20.92 7.32 -11.00
C GLN A 51 20.75 6.46 -9.74
N ALA A 52 19.96 5.39 -9.82
CA ALA A 52 19.76 4.48 -8.69
C ALA A 52 21.06 3.74 -8.31
N LYS A 53 21.87 3.33 -9.29
CA LYS A 53 23.19 2.71 -9.04
C LYS A 53 24.17 3.70 -8.41
N LYS A 54 24.27 4.92 -8.96
CA LYS A 54 25.15 5.98 -8.42
C LYS A 54 24.80 6.33 -6.98
N LEU A 55 23.51 6.56 -6.69
CA LEU A 55 23.06 6.84 -5.33
C LEU A 55 23.14 5.62 -4.41
N GLY A 56 22.92 4.41 -4.93
CA GLY A 56 23.04 3.18 -4.17
C GLY A 56 24.47 2.90 -3.68
N ALA A 57 25.47 3.40 -4.40
CA ALA A 57 26.89 3.16 -4.10
C ALA A 57 27.45 4.08 -2.99
N ILE A 58 26.74 5.14 -2.59
CA ILE A 58 27.26 6.06 -1.58
C ILE A 58 27.11 5.51 -0.16
N ALA A 59 28.18 5.58 0.62
CA ALA A 59 28.19 5.24 2.05
C ALA A 59 28.11 6.48 2.96
N THR A 60 28.38 7.66 2.41
CA THR A 60 28.39 8.95 3.12
C THR A 60 27.65 9.99 2.28
N PHE A 61 26.91 10.88 2.93
CA PHE A 61 26.22 12.01 2.31
C PHE A 61 26.32 13.23 3.24
N LEU A 62 26.96 14.32 2.79
CA LEU A 62 27.21 15.52 3.61
C LEU A 62 27.82 15.22 4.99
N ASP A 63 28.90 14.42 4.98
CA ASP A 63 29.64 13.96 6.16
C ASP A 63 28.86 13.06 7.12
N ILE A 64 27.69 12.55 6.72
CA ILE A 64 26.88 11.61 7.49
C ILE A 64 26.96 10.25 6.84
N ARG A 65 27.25 9.19 7.62
CA ARG A 65 27.13 7.81 7.14
C ARG A 65 25.67 7.51 6.83
N VAL A 66 25.40 6.96 5.65
CA VAL A 66 24.05 6.67 5.19
C VAL A 66 23.90 5.25 4.68
N THR A 67 22.66 4.80 4.57
CA THR A 67 22.25 3.67 3.76
C THR A 67 21.25 4.16 2.74
N VAL A 68 21.47 3.82 1.47
CA VAL A 68 20.53 4.11 0.40
C VAL A 68 19.79 2.83 0.04
N SER A 69 18.46 2.90 0.02
CA SER A 69 17.62 1.76 -0.33
C SER A 69 16.40 2.18 -1.15
N PRO A 70 15.81 1.28 -1.96
CA PRO A 70 14.52 1.54 -2.60
C PRO A 70 13.44 1.84 -1.55
N HIS A 71 12.52 2.74 -1.86
CA HIS A 71 11.38 2.99 -0.98
C HIS A 71 10.44 1.78 -1.05
N LYS A 72 10.26 1.07 0.06
CA LYS A 72 9.57 -0.23 0.14
C LYS A 72 8.22 -0.27 -0.56
N SER A 73 7.39 0.76 -0.40
CA SER A 73 6.03 0.78 -0.96
C SER A 73 5.91 1.50 -2.31
N LEU A 74 6.86 2.36 -2.68
CA LEU A 74 6.77 3.14 -3.93
C LEU A 74 7.50 2.44 -5.09
N ASN A 75 8.40 1.51 -4.77
CA ASN A 75 9.09 0.67 -5.74
C ASN A 75 8.53 -0.76 -5.72
N SER A 76 7.27 -0.92 -5.30
CA SER A 76 6.56 -2.18 -5.36
C SER A 76 5.15 -1.96 -5.89
N SER A 77 4.58 -3.00 -6.46
CA SER A 77 3.23 -3.00 -7.02
C SER A 77 2.51 -4.27 -6.60
N LYS A 78 1.18 -4.28 -6.74
CA LYS A 78 0.38 -5.44 -6.40
C LYS A 78 -0.47 -5.88 -7.58
N GLY A 79 -0.45 -7.17 -7.84
CA GLY A 79 -1.28 -7.80 -8.85
C GLY A 79 -2.15 -8.89 -8.26
N VAL A 80 -3.22 -9.23 -8.96
CA VAL A 80 -4.15 -10.30 -8.62
C VAL A 80 -4.12 -11.33 -9.73
N ILE A 81 -3.88 -12.57 -9.35
CA ILE A 81 -4.02 -13.74 -10.21
C ILE A 81 -5.14 -14.63 -9.69
N ARG A 82 -5.75 -15.40 -10.60
CA ARG A 82 -6.73 -16.42 -10.25
C ARG A 82 -6.43 -17.70 -11.03
N SER A 83 -6.11 -18.78 -10.34
CA SER A 83 -5.86 -20.09 -10.94
C SER A 83 -6.19 -21.19 -9.94
N ARG A 84 -6.95 -22.19 -10.41
CA ARG A 84 -7.27 -23.39 -9.62
C ARG A 84 -6.04 -24.30 -9.49
N ASP A 85 -5.16 -24.32 -10.49
CA ASP A 85 -3.94 -25.14 -10.52
C ASP A 85 -2.98 -24.74 -9.40
N LEU A 86 -2.96 -23.46 -9.05
CA LEU A 86 -2.19 -22.93 -7.93
C LEU A 86 -2.82 -23.17 -6.56
N ARG A 87 -3.89 -23.98 -6.44
CA ARG A 87 -4.56 -24.22 -5.15
C ARG A 87 -3.70 -24.98 -4.15
N CYS A 88 -2.91 -25.95 -4.62
CA CYS A 88 -2.02 -26.78 -3.78
C CYS A 88 -0.69 -26.10 -3.44
N CYS A 89 -0.30 -25.06 -4.18
CA CYS A 89 0.94 -24.33 -3.92
C CYS A 89 0.80 -23.45 -2.66
N SER A 90 1.78 -23.46 -1.77
CA SER A 90 1.82 -22.54 -0.64
C SER A 90 2.19 -21.12 -1.09
N GLU A 91 1.99 -20.12 -0.22
CA GLU A 91 2.37 -18.74 -0.52
C GLU A 91 3.89 -18.59 -0.61
N GLU A 92 4.64 -19.37 0.16
CA GLU A 92 6.11 -19.42 0.18
C GLU A 92 6.63 -19.95 -1.16
N VAL A 93 6.11 -21.07 -1.64
CA VAL A 93 6.47 -21.62 -2.97
C VAL A 93 6.18 -20.62 -4.08
N MET A 94 5.09 -19.85 -3.99
CA MET A 94 4.81 -18.82 -4.99
C MET A 94 5.83 -17.68 -4.97
N VAL A 95 6.34 -17.30 -3.80
CA VAL A 95 7.38 -16.27 -3.69
C VAL A 95 8.70 -16.76 -4.25
N GLU A 96 9.03 -18.04 -4.03
CA GLU A 96 10.27 -18.66 -4.52
C GLU A 96 10.25 -18.88 -6.04
N GLU A 97 9.13 -19.38 -6.59
CA GLU A 97 9.05 -19.82 -7.98
C GLU A 97 8.63 -18.72 -8.97
N LEU A 98 7.95 -17.66 -8.50
CA LEU A 98 7.49 -16.59 -9.38
C LEU A 98 8.50 -15.43 -9.42
N SER A 99 9.01 -15.17 -10.63
CA SER A 99 9.96 -14.08 -10.85
C SER A 99 9.39 -12.71 -10.44
N GLY A 100 10.18 -11.94 -9.70
CA GLY A 100 9.86 -10.59 -9.26
C GLY A 100 8.81 -10.51 -8.14
N VAL A 101 8.41 -11.63 -7.54
CA VAL A 101 7.46 -11.65 -6.42
C VAL A 101 8.20 -11.61 -5.09
N THR A 102 7.78 -10.71 -4.19
CA THR A 102 8.35 -10.56 -2.84
C THR A 102 7.39 -11.02 -1.74
N HIS A 103 6.10 -11.10 -2.06
CA HIS A 103 5.08 -11.56 -1.13
C HIS A 103 3.87 -12.08 -1.89
N ALA A 104 3.33 -13.22 -1.47
CA ALA A 104 2.08 -13.77 -1.96
C ALA A 104 1.08 -13.85 -0.82
N ARG A 105 -0.19 -13.53 -1.10
CA ARG A 105 -1.28 -13.63 -0.13
C ARG A 105 -2.56 -14.11 -0.80
N ARG A 106 -3.05 -15.27 -0.38
CA ARG A 106 -4.29 -15.86 -0.86
C ARG A 106 -5.50 -15.23 -0.19
N ILE A 107 -6.48 -14.88 -1.00
CA ILE A 107 -7.73 -14.30 -0.50
C ILE A 107 -8.56 -15.41 0.13
N LYS A 108 -8.95 -15.21 1.40
CA LYS A 108 -9.89 -16.06 2.12
C LYS A 108 -11.21 -15.31 2.26
N VAL A 109 -12.31 -15.98 1.96
CA VAL A 109 -13.67 -15.41 2.07
C VAL A 109 -14.40 -16.13 3.19
N ARG A 110 -15.10 -15.38 4.04
CA ARG A 110 -16.01 -15.97 5.02
C ARG A 110 -17.39 -16.13 4.39
N ARG A 111 -17.97 -17.34 4.47
CA ARG A 111 -19.38 -17.61 4.15
C ARG A 111 -19.99 -18.28 5.37
N GLY A 112 -20.82 -17.56 6.12
CA GLY A 112 -21.25 -18.01 7.44
C GLY A 112 -20.07 -18.16 8.39
N GLU A 113 -19.98 -19.31 9.07
CA GLU A 113 -18.88 -19.65 9.97
C GLU A 113 -17.62 -20.15 9.25
N ASP A 114 -17.77 -20.57 7.99
CA ASP A 114 -16.69 -21.17 7.22
C ASP A 114 -15.73 -20.13 6.63
N LYS A 115 -14.43 -20.37 6.80
CA LYS A 115 -13.35 -19.66 6.09
C LYS A 115 -12.98 -20.44 4.83
N ILE A 116 -13.47 -20.00 3.68
CA ILE A 116 -13.20 -20.62 2.40
C ILE A 116 -11.94 -19.99 1.78
N GLN A 117 -10.95 -20.82 1.51
CA GLN A 117 -9.80 -20.44 0.71
C GLN A 117 -10.21 -20.30 -0.76
N THR A 118 -9.87 -19.17 -1.39
CA THR A 118 -10.17 -18.95 -2.80
C THR A 118 -8.99 -19.27 -3.70
N ASP A 119 -9.26 -19.44 -4.99
CA ASP A 119 -8.25 -19.60 -6.05
C ASP A 119 -7.59 -18.26 -6.43
N THR A 120 -7.79 -17.20 -5.65
CA THR A 120 -7.31 -15.85 -5.93
C THR A 120 -6.15 -15.49 -5.00
N VAL A 121 -5.04 -15.05 -5.60
CA VAL A 121 -3.81 -14.67 -4.89
C VAL A 121 -3.47 -13.22 -5.25
N VAL A 122 -3.12 -12.44 -4.24
CA VAL A 122 -2.52 -11.12 -4.39
C VAL A 122 -1.01 -11.29 -4.32
N LEU A 123 -0.30 -10.91 -5.38
CA LEU A 123 1.15 -10.90 -5.44
C LEU A 123 1.64 -9.46 -5.23
N THR A 124 2.74 -9.31 -4.49
CA THR A 124 3.49 -8.07 -4.37
C THR A 124 4.76 -8.21 -5.19
N PHE A 125 4.95 -7.34 -6.16
CA PHE A 125 6.12 -7.34 -7.03
C PHE A 125 7.17 -6.36 -6.52
N ASP A 126 8.44 -6.65 -6.77
CA ASP A 126 9.59 -5.78 -6.50
C ASP A 126 9.76 -4.62 -7.51
N SER A 127 8.77 -4.45 -8.40
CA SER A 127 8.71 -3.39 -9.39
C SER A 127 7.56 -2.41 -9.08
N PRO A 128 7.69 -1.12 -9.44
CA PRO A 128 6.62 -0.13 -9.26
C PRO A 128 5.39 -0.38 -10.15
N LYS A 129 5.53 -1.22 -11.18
CA LYS A 129 4.44 -1.62 -12.07
C LYS A 129 4.44 -3.12 -12.26
N GLN A 130 3.31 -3.76 -11.98
CA GLN A 130 3.15 -5.19 -12.13
C GLN A 130 3.18 -5.57 -13.62
N PRO A 131 3.70 -6.76 -13.97
CA PRO A 131 3.58 -7.29 -15.31
C PRO A 131 2.10 -7.56 -15.65
N SER A 132 1.75 -7.60 -16.94
CA SER A 132 0.40 -7.99 -17.39
C SER A 132 0.17 -9.50 -17.36
N ARG A 133 1.25 -10.28 -17.46
CA ARG A 133 1.26 -11.75 -17.41
C ARG A 133 2.47 -12.26 -16.66
N ILE A 134 2.32 -13.41 -16.02
CA ILE A 134 3.42 -14.16 -15.40
C ILE A 134 3.40 -15.61 -15.85
N ARG A 135 4.55 -16.28 -15.79
CA ARG A 135 4.65 -17.73 -15.96
C ARG A 135 4.73 -18.39 -14.59
N ALA A 136 3.93 -19.44 -14.39
CA ALA A 136 3.95 -20.29 -13.21
C ALA A 136 4.09 -21.74 -13.69
N GLY A 137 5.33 -22.25 -13.72
CA GLY A 137 5.66 -23.48 -14.43
C GLY A 137 5.26 -23.39 -15.91
N TYR A 138 4.38 -24.28 -16.34
CA TYR A 138 3.84 -24.31 -17.72
C TYR A 138 2.66 -23.36 -17.94
N LEU A 139 2.11 -22.75 -16.88
CA LEU A 139 0.96 -21.86 -16.97
C LEU A 139 1.37 -20.44 -17.33
N THR A 140 0.54 -19.76 -18.12
CA THR A 140 0.60 -18.31 -18.32
C THR A 140 -0.64 -17.70 -17.68
N LEU A 141 -0.45 -16.83 -16.69
CA LEU A 141 -1.54 -16.23 -15.92
C LEU A 141 -1.61 -14.73 -16.17
N ASP A 142 -2.80 -14.22 -16.43
CA ASP A 142 -3.04 -12.78 -16.50
C ASP A 142 -3.00 -12.17 -15.09
N VAL A 143 -2.29 -11.06 -14.96
CA VAL A 143 -2.16 -10.30 -13.73
C VAL A 143 -2.99 -9.03 -13.85
N ARG A 144 -3.99 -8.90 -12.97
CA ARG A 144 -4.80 -7.68 -12.88
C ARG A 144 -4.26 -6.76 -11.80
N PRO A 145 -4.31 -5.42 -11.94
CA PRO A 145 -3.97 -4.51 -10.86
C PRO A 145 -4.77 -4.84 -9.59
N TYR A 146 -4.11 -4.90 -8.44
CA TYR A 146 -4.80 -5.04 -7.15
C TYR A 146 -5.29 -3.67 -6.69
N VAL A 147 -6.62 -3.49 -6.72
CA VAL A 147 -7.28 -2.31 -6.17
C VAL A 147 -7.90 -2.70 -4.81
N PRO A 148 -7.37 -2.20 -3.67
CA PRO A 148 -7.95 -2.48 -2.37
C PRO A 148 -9.34 -1.84 -2.22
N LEU A 149 -10.12 -2.31 -1.25
CA LEU A 149 -11.35 -1.61 -0.86
C LEU A 149 -11.00 -0.32 -0.10
N PRO A 150 -11.80 0.76 -0.26
CA PRO A 150 -11.73 1.96 0.56
C PRO A 150 -11.58 1.67 2.06
N MET A 151 -10.60 2.31 2.68
CA MET A 151 -10.36 2.14 4.12
C MET A 151 -11.50 2.78 4.90
N ARG A 152 -12.33 1.95 5.54
CA ARG A 152 -13.40 2.37 6.43
C ARG A 152 -12.99 2.21 7.88
N CYS A 153 -13.21 3.24 8.69
CA CYS A 153 -13.06 3.16 10.13
C CYS A 153 -14.15 2.25 10.72
N TYR A 154 -13.77 1.11 11.30
CA TYR A 154 -14.71 0.21 11.96
C TYR A 154 -15.36 0.80 13.24
N LYS A 155 -14.90 1.98 13.69
CA LYS A 155 -15.49 2.70 14.83
C LYS A 155 -16.54 3.71 14.38
N CYS A 156 -16.19 4.65 13.50
CA CYS A 156 -17.09 5.74 13.09
C CYS A 156 -17.74 5.55 11.72
N GLN A 157 -17.42 4.45 11.02
CA GLN A 157 -17.93 4.10 9.69
C GLN A 157 -17.55 5.05 8.53
N ARG A 158 -16.75 6.09 8.81
CA ARG A 158 -16.22 7.02 7.80
C ARG A 158 -14.98 6.47 7.09
N TYR A 159 -14.75 6.93 5.87
CA TYR A 159 -13.55 6.61 5.10
C TYR A 159 -12.32 7.43 5.56
N GLY A 160 -11.13 7.03 5.09
CA GLY A 160 -9.88 7.77 5.24
C GLY A 160 -9.05 7.47 6.51
N HIS A 161 -9.55 6.68 7.46
CA HIS A 161 -8.78 6.30 8.64
C HIS A 161 -9.21 4.95 9.24
N GLY A 162 -8.28 4.29 9.94
CA GLY A 162 -8.54 3.08 10.71
C GLY A 162 -9.13 3.35 12.09
N LYS A 163 -9.51 2.27 12.81
CA LYS A 163 -10.05 2.35 14.18
C LYS A 163 -9.07 3.04 15.14
N ASP A 164 -7.78 2.76 15.01
CA ASP A 164 -6.75 3.20 15.97
C ASP A 164 -6.46 4.71 15.91
N ARG A 165 -6.76 5.35 14.77
CA ARG A 165 -6.65 6.80 14.59
C ARG A 165 -7.97 7.52 14.78
N CYS A 166 -9.02 6.81 15.19
CA CYS A 166 -10.36 7.38 15.32
C CYS A 166 -10.52 8.13 16.64
N LYS A 167 -10.85 9.43 16.54
CA LYS A 167 -11.10 10.30 17.69
C LYS A 167 -12.51 10.17 18.27
N LYS A 168 -13.39 9.36 17.67
CA LYS A 168 -14.75 9.17 18.21
C LYS A 168 -14.71 8.31 19.48
N PRO A 169 -15.44 8.71 20.54
CA PRO A 169 -15.42 7.99 21.81
C PRO A 169 -16.07 6.61 21.67
N ALA A 170 -17.25 6.54 21.06
CA ALA A 170 -18.02 5.31 20.87
C ALA A 170 -18.04 4.83 19.40
N ALA A 171 -18.30 3.54 19.22
CA ALA A 171 -18.56 2.96 17.90
C ALA A 171 -19.97 3.29 17.41
N LEU A 172 -20.10 3.50 16.10
CA LEU A 172 -21.37 3.68 15.41
C LEU A 172 -21.74 2.38 14.70
N CYS A 173 -23.02 2.04 14.76
CA CYS A 173 -23.58 0.89 14.07
C CYS A 173 -23.41 1.03 12.55
N VAL A 174 -22.96 -0.04 11.89
CA VAL A 174 -22.78 -0.06 10.43
C VAL A 174 -24.10 0.08 9.67
N ARG A 175 -25.21 -0.36 10.31
CA ARG A 175 -26.55 -0.36 9.71
C ARG A 175 -27.15 1.03 9.75
N CYS A 176 -27.30 1.64 10.92
CA CYS A 176 -28.05 2.90 11.10
C CYS A 176 -27.17 4.14 11.40
N GLY A 177 -25.86 3.96 11.60
CA GLY A 177 -24.94 5.06 11.86
C GLY A 177 -25.04 5.70 13.25
N LYS A 178 -25.84 5.13 14.17
CA LYS A 178 -26.01 5.61 15.56
C LYS A 178 -25.25 4.72 16.55
N GLY A 179 -24.88 5.28 17.70
CA GLY A 179 -24.29 4.54 18.82
C GLY A 179 -25.35 3.99 19.78
N GLY A 180 -24.89 3.44 20.92
CA GLY A 180 -25.76 3.05 22.03
C GLY A 180 -26.37 1.64 21.95
N HIS A 181 -25.95 0.81 21.00
CA HIS A 181 -26.42 -0.57 20.86
C HIS A 181 -25.36 -1.47 20.20
N VAL A 182 -25.57 -2.78 20.31
CA VAL A 182 -24.77 -3.79 19.59
C VAL A 182 -25.34 -3.96 18.18
N GLU A 183 -24.46 -4.06 17.18
CA GLU A 183 -24.86 -4.13 15.76
C GLU A 183 -25.85 -5.26 15.45
N ARG A 184 -25.71 -6.41 16.13
CA ARG A 184 -26.57 -7.59 15.95
C ARG A 184 -28.03 -7.31 16.31
N ASP A 185 -28.29 -6.39 17.24
CA ASP A 185 -29.62 -6.09 17.77
C ASP A 185 -30.26 -4.89 17.05
N CYS A 186 -29.59 -4.35 16.01
CA CYS A 186 -30.06 -3.18 15.29
C CYS A 186 -31.21 -3.52 14.32
N SER A 187 -32.44 -3.13 14.68
CA SER A 187 -33.64 -3.22 13.83
C SER A 187 -33.94 -1.94 13.05
N ALA A 188 -33.17 -0.86 13.26
CA ALA A 188 -33.41 0.42 12.60
C ALA A 188 -33.24 0.35 11.07
N VAL A 189 -33.90 1.29 10.38
CA VAL A 189 -33.74 1.49 8.93
C VAL A 189 -32.26 1.77 8.61
N PRO A 190 -31.68 1.10 7.60
CA PRO A 190 -30.31 1.37 7.19
C PRO A 190 -30.10 2.84 6.83
N HIS A 191 -29.02 3.44 7.34
CA HIS A 191 -28.65 4.82 7.08
C HIS A 191 -27.14 4.95 7.01
N CYS A 192 -26.63 5.41 5.86
CA CYS A 192 -25.21 5.52 5.63
C CYS A 192 -24.65 6.83 6.19
N VAL A 193 -23.67 6.75 7.11
CA VAL A 193 -23.04 7.94 7.68
C VAL A 193 -22.32 8.83 6.66
N ASN A 194 -21.91 8.25 5.52
CA ASN A 194 -21.08 8.89 4.49
C ASN A 194 -21.90 9.66 3.45
N CYS A 195 -22.91 9.01 2.85
CA CYS A 195 -23.75 9.62 1.80
C CYS A 195 -25.17 9.99 2.26
N LYS A 196 -25.56 9.62 3.49
CA LYS A 196 -26.91 9.82 4.07
C LYS A 196 -28.04 9.03 3.41
N GLY A 197 -27.74 8.10 2.50
CA GLY A 197 -28.73 7.24 1.84
C GLY A 197 -29.18 6.03 2.67
N ASP A 198 -30.25 5.38 2.19
CA ASP A 198 -30.96 4.28 2.87
C ASP A 198 -30.30 2.92 2.65
N HIS A 199 -29.03 2.83 3.01
CA HIS A 199 -28.26 1.59 2.97
C HIS A 199 -27.21 1.58 4.07
N THR A 200 -26.63 0.41 4.35
CA THR A 200 -25.57 0.27 5.35
C THR A 200 -24.28 0.96 4.89
N ALA A 201 -23.39 1.28 5.83
CA ALA A 201 -22.09 1.90 5.52
C ALA A 201 -21.10 0.99 4.76
N ILE A 202 -21.45 -0.29 4.53
CA ILE A 202 -20.66 -1.25 3.76
C ILE A 202 -21.16 -1.43 2.32
N SER A 203 -22.23 -0.75 1.93
CA SER A 203 -22.77 -0.89 0.57
C SER A 203 -21.74 -0.47 -0.48
N LYS A 204 -21.52 -1.34 -1.46
CA LYS A 204 -20.64 -1.08 -2.63
C LYS A 204 -21.29 -0.19 -3.69
N THR A 205 -22.59 0.06 -3.57
CA THR A 205 -23.33 0.99 -4.45
C THR A 205 -23.41 2.41 -3.88
N CYS A 206 -22.85 2.64 -2.69
CA CYS A 206 -22.79 3.96 -2.06
C CYS A 206 -21.98 4.94 -2.94
N PRO A 207 -22.50 6.16 -3.25
CA PRO A 207 -21.75 7.14 -4.05
C PRO A 207 -20.38 7.48 -3.45
N LYS A 208 -20.33 7.68 -2.12
CA LYS A 208 -19.07 7.91 -1.40
C LYS A 208 -18.12 6.73 -1.43
N PHE A 209 -18.62 5.51 -1.50
CA PHE A 209 -17.76 4.33 -1.69
C PHE A 209 -17.14 4.34 -3.09
N LEU A 210 -17.92 4.67 -4.12
CA LEU A 210 -17.46 4.71 -5.50
C LEU A 210 -16.42 5.82 -5.72
N GLU A 211 -16.64 7.00 -5.14
CA GLU A 211 -15.67 8.10 -5.12
C GLU A 211 -14.33 7.64 -4.51
N GLU A 212 -14.35 7.08 -3.29
CA GLU A 212 -13.15 6.60 -2.62
C GLU A 212 -12.48 5.43 -3.37
N GLN A 213 -13.28 4.58 -4.03
CA GLN A 213 -12.76 3.48 -4.83
C GLN A 213 -12.08 3.97 -6.11
N ALA A 214 -12.53 5.08 -6.68
CA ALA A 214 -11.90 5.70 -7.85
C ALA A 214 -10.52 6.29 -7.52
N ILE A 215 -10.33 6.82 -6.30
CA ILE A 215 -9.03 7.34 -5.82
C ILE A 215 -7.97 6.22 -5.69
N LEU A 216 -8.41 4.99 -5.44
CA LEU A 216 -7.53 3.82 -5.27
C LEU A 216 -7.16 3.12 -6.58
N ARG A 217 -7.72 3.54 -7.71
CA ARG A 217 -7.42 2.99 -9.04
C ARG A 217 -6.29 3.76 -9.69
#